data_AF-A0A7V9HSS8-F1
#
_entry.id   AF-A0A7V9HSS8-F1
#
_cell.length_a   1.000
_cell.length_b   1.000
_cell.length_c   1.000
_cell.angle_alpha   90.00
_cell.angle_beta   90.00
_cell.angle_gamma   90.00
#
_symmetry.space_group_name_H-M   'P 1'
#
loop_
_entity.id
_entity.type
_entity.pdbx_description
1 polymer ?
#
loop_
_entity_poly.entity_id
_entity_poly.type
_entity_poly.pdbx_seq_one_letter_code
_entity_poly.pdbx_strand_id
1 'polypeptide(L)'
;ADRLPGAGTMSGVGAVVGATEPRFLARLRELMPRAIFLVPGVGAQGGDAELLGEAFAGAASVLVPASRSIAGSADPGGAAEDLRAAVWAIAPS
;
A
#
# COMPACT_ATOMS: atom_id res chain seq x y z
N ALA A 1 -14.72 -9.91 -4.82
CA ALA A 1 -13.38 -9.86 -5.43
C ALA A 1 -13.02 -11.16 -6.17
N ASP A 2 -13.28 -12.34 -5.60
CA ASP A 2 -12.78 -13.63 -6.13
C ASP A 2 -13.28 -14.11 -7.51
N ARG A 3 -14.28 -13.44 -8.11
CA ARG A 3 -14.84 -13.83 -9.41
C ARG A 3 -14.12 -13.22 -10.62
N LEU A 4 -13.17 -12.33 -10.40
CA LEU A 4 -12.34 -11.73 -11.45
C LEU A 4 -10.89 -12.19 -11.23
N PRO A 5 -10.38 -13.11 -12.07
CA PRO A 5 -9.00 -13.55 -11.98
C PRO A 5 -8.05 -12.39 -12.29
N GLY A 6 -7.05 -12.17 -11.44
CA GLY A 6 -5.95 -11.23 -11.66
C GLY A 6 -4.68 -11.96 -12.09
N ALA A 7 -3.54 -11.27 -12.02
CA ALA A 7 -2.24 -11.89 -12.27
C ALA A 7 -1.78 -12.71 -11.06
N GLY A 8 -1.32 -13.95 -11.30
CA GLY A 8 -0.82 -14.83 -10.25
C GLY A 8 -1.88 -15.20 -9.23
N THR A 9 -1.59 -15.01 -7.94
CA THR A 9 -2.48 -15.35 -6.82
C THR A 9 -3.43 -14.20 -6.42
N MET A 10 -3.33 -13.03 -7.07
CA MET A 10 -4.13 -11.84 -6.75
C MET A 10 -5.43 -11.77 -7.58
N SER A 11 -6.42 -11.06 -7.05
CA SER A 11 -7.69 -10.77 -7.71
C SER A 11 -7.54 -9.65 -8.74
N GLY A 12 -8.33 -9.70 -9.82
CA GLY A 12 -8.48 -8.61 -10.78
C GLY A 12 -9.25 -7.40 -10.25
N VAL A 13 -9.75 -7.46 -9.00
CA VAL A 13 -10.39 -6.35 -8.30
C VAL A 13 -9.54 -5.96 -7.10
N GLY A 14 -9.20 -4.67 -7.02
CA GLY A 14 -8.53 -4.05 -5.88
C GLY A 14 -9.47 -3.13 -5.08
N ALA A 15 -8.91 -2.50 -4.05
CA ALA A 15 -9.58 -1.47 -3.26
C ALA A 15 -8.64 -0.29 -3.02
N VAL A 16 -9.22 0.91 -2.89
CA VAL A 16 -8.50 2.09 -2.37
C VAL A 16 -8.78 2.20 -0.90
N VAL A 17 -7.75 2.16 -0.07
CA VAL A 17 -7.88 2.14 1.39
C VAL A 17 -7.00 3.23 1.99
N GLY A 18 -7.57 4.13 2.78
CA GLY A 18 -6.80 5.18 3.45
C GLY A 18 -5.87 4.63 4.53
N ALA A 19 -4.65 5.16 4.60
CA ALA A 19 -3.62 4.75 5.56
C ALA A 19 -3.88 5.19 7.03
N THR A 20 -4.91 6.00 7.29
CA THR A 20 -5.05 6.70 8.57
C THR A 20 -5.75 5.91 9.66
N GLU A 21 -6.40 4.78 9.34
CA GLU A 21 -7.23 4.03 10.30
C GLU A 21 -6.95 2.52 10.29
N PRO A 22 -5.90 2.06 11.01
CA PRO A 22 -5.31 0.73 10.87
C PRO A 22 -6.25 -0.41 11.21
N ARG A 23 -7.17 -0.19 12.17
CA ARG A 23 -8.18 -1.17 12.58
C ARG A 23 -9.06 -1.65 11.44
N PHE A 24 -9.23 -0.85 10.38
CA PHE A 24 -10.00 -1.24 9.22
C PHE A 24 -9.16 -2.02 8.19
N LEU A 25 -7.84 -1.88 8.17
CA LEU A 25 -6.95 -2.58 7.23
C LEU A 25 -7.01 -4.10 7.46
N ALA A 26 -6.87 -4.55 8.71
CA ALA A 26 -6.97 -5.97 9.05
C ALA A 26 -8.32 -6.56 8.61
N ARG A 27 -9.42 -5.87 8.94
CA ARG A 27 -10.77 -6.33 8.58
C ARG A 27 -11.00 -6.33 7.06
N LEU A 28 -10.48 -5.36 6.34
CA LEU A 28 -10.55 -5.32 4.87
C LEU A 28 -9.73 -6.45 4.25
N ARG A 29 -8.55 -6.76 4.81
CA ARG A 29 -7.74 -7.89 4.35
C ARG A 29 -8.46 -9.23 4.57
N GLU A 30 -9.12 -9.43 5.71
CA GLU A 30 -9.96 -10.62 5.94
C GLU A 30 -11.09 -10.75 4.91
N LEU A 31 -11.76 -9.66 4.57
CA LEU A 31 -12.89 -9.65 3.63
C LEU A 31 -12.44 -9.74 2.16
N MET A 32 -11.22 -9.30 1.85
CA MET A 32 -10.67 -9.21 0.51
C MET A 32 -9.26 -9.81 0.45
N PRO A 33 -9.10 -11.11 0.77
CA PRO A 33 -7.79 -11.72 1.03
C PRO A 33 -6.82 -11.64 -0.14
N ARG A 34 -7.33 -11.65 -1.37
CA ARG A 34 -6.53 -11.60 -2.61
C ARG A 34 -6.57 -10.26 -3.33
N ALA A 35 -7.21 -9.23 -2.77
CA ALA A 35 -7.26 -7.93 -3.41
C ALA A 35 -5.93 -7.18 -3.28
N ILE A 36 -5.59 -6.45 -4.33
CA ILE A 36 -4.52 -5.45 -4.29
C ILE A 36 -5.09 -4.18 -3.63
N PHE A 37 -4.42 -3.66 -2.62
CA PHE A 37 -4.81 -2.41 -1.96
C PHE A 37 -3.96 -1.25 -2.44
N LEU A 38 -4.60 -0.20 -2.96
CA LEU A 38 -3.98 1.10 -3.22
C LEU A 38 -4.12 1.97 -1.97
N VAL A 39 -3.01 2.34 -1.36
CA VAL A 39 -2.98 2.97 -0.03
C VAL A 39 -2.40 4.40 -0.09
N PRO A 40 -3.20 5.41 -0.43
CA PRO A 40 -2.78 6.80 -0.40
C PRO A 40 -2.61 7.34 1.03
N GLY A 41 -1.72 8.32 1.18
CA GLY A 41 -1.60 9.11 2.41
C GLY A 41 -0.48 8.69 3.37
N VAL A 42 0.28 7.65 3.03
CA VAL A 42 1.50 7.27 3.76
C VAL A 42 2.52 8.41 3.71
N GLY A 43 3.07 8.79 4.86
CA GLY A 43 4.04 9.88 5.02
C GLY A 43 3.43 11.28 4.83
N ALA A 44 2.99 11.63 3.63
CA ALA A 44 2.56 12.99 3.28
C ALA A 44 1.28 13.47 3.97
N GLN A 45 0.40 12.56 4.41
CA GLN A 45 -0.83 12.88 5.15
C GLN A 45 -0.79 12.40 6.60
N GLY A 46 0.40 12.09 7.13
CA GLY A 46 0.56 11.54 8.48
C GLY A 46 0.10 10.09 8.61
N GLY A 47 -0.13 9.38 7.49
CA GLY A 47 -0.32 7.94 7.50
C GLY A 47 0.98 7.27 7.91
N ASP A 48 0.94 6.58 9.04
CA ASP A 48 2.07 5.83 9.57
C ASP A 48 2.26 4.56 8.74
N ALA A 49 3.44 4.46 8.12
CA ALA A 49 3.78 3.32 7.30
C ALA A 49 3.82 2.03 8.13
N GLU A 50 4.16 2.10 9.43
CA GLU A 50 4.25 0.93 10.33
C GLU A 50 2.89 0.26 10.51
N LEU A 51 1.82 1.03 10.34
CA LEU A 51 0.45 0.56 10.48
C LEU A 51 -0.08 -0.16 9.23
N LEU A 52 0.72 -0.24 8.17
CA LEU A 52 0.36 -0.95 6.93
C LEU A 52 0.59 -2.46 6.98
N GLY A 53 1.25 -2.99 8.02
CA GLY A 53 1.58 -4.42 8.11
C GLY A 53 0.37 -5.32 7.85
N GLU A 54 -0.77 -5.00 8.46
CA GLU A 54 -2.04 -5.73 8.32
C GLU A 54 -2.65 -5.65 6.91
N ALA A 55 -2.21 -4.70 6.09
CA ALA A 55 -2.67 -4.56 4.71
C ALA A 55 -1.98 -5.58 3.77
N PHE A 56 -0.80 -6.09 4.12
CA PHE A 56 -0.02 -6.97 3.25
C PHE A 56 -0.57 -8.40 3.24
N ALA A 57 -0.55 -9.01 2.06
CA ALA A 57 -0.86 -10.43 1.80
C ALA A 57 0.24 -11.09 0.96
N GLY A 58 1.49 -10.65 1.13
CA GLY A 58 2.64 -11.02 0.33
C GLY A 58 3.01 -9.99 -0.74
N ALA A 59 3.93 -10.36 -1.62
CA ALA A 59 4.45 -9.47 -2.67
C ALA A 59 3.33 -8.91 -3.57
N ALA A 60 3.47 -7.64 -3.95
CA ALA A 60 2.53 -6.93 -4.83
C ALA A 60 1.07 -6.81 -4.33
N SER A 61 0.80 -7.10 -3.05
CA SER A 61 -0.55 -6.98 -2.45
C SER A 61 -0.94 -5.55 -2.07
N VAL A 62 0.03 -4.64 -1.98
CA VAL A 62 -0.15 -3.23 -1.60
C VAL A 62 0.61 -2.33 -2.58
N LEU A 63 -0.02 -1.22 -2.97
CA LEU A 63 0.55 -0.15 -3.79
C LEU A 63 0.44 1.17 -3.02
N VAL A 64 1.56 1.86 -2.82
CA VAL A 64 1.58 3.18 -2.17
C VAL A 64 1.77 4.25 -3.26
N PRO A 65 0.71 5.01 -3.63
CA PRO A 65 0.83 6.03 -4.66
C PRO A 65 1.52 7.27 -4.10
N ALA A 66 2.47 7.80 -4.86
CA ALA A 66 3.10 9.09 -4.62
C ALA A 66 3.11 9.91 -5.91
N SER A 67 2.92 11.23 -5.78
CA SER A 67 2.88 12.14 -6.92
C SER A 67 3.62 13.42 -6.56
N ARG A 68 2.94 14.43 -5.99
CA ARG A 68 3.54 15.74 -5.66
C ARG A 68 4.71 15.66 -4.67
N SER A 69 4.70 14.70 -3.74
CA SER A 69 5.81 14.49 -2.80
C SER A 69 7.13 14.13 -3.48
N ILE A 70 7.07 13.46 -4.64
CA ILE A 70 8.23 13.13 -5.46
C ILE A 70 8.47 14.22 -6.50
N ALA A 71 7.45 14.53 -7.31
CA ALA A 71 7.58 15.46 -8.43
C ALA A 71 7.91 16.90 -8.02
N GLY A 72 7.52 17.31 -6.81
CA GLY A 72 7.82 18.62 -6.25
C GLY A 72 9.08 18.66 -5.38
N SER A 73 9.79 17.54 -5.21
CA SER A 73 11.03 17.48 -4.42
C SER A 73 12.18 18.16 -5.17
N ALA A 74 13.13 18.73 -4.41
CA ALA A 74 14.41 19.21 -4.95
C ALA A 74 15.26 18.04 -5.52
N ASP A 75 15.06 16.84 -4.97
CA ASP A 75 15.62 15.59 -5.49
C ASP A 75 14.49 14.54 -5.58
N PRO A 76 13.87 14.38 -6.76
CA PRO A 76 12.83 13.38 -6.98
C PRO A 76 13.35 11.93 -6.85
N GLY A 77 14.62 11.68 -7.21
CA GLY A 77 15.22 10.35 -7.12
C GLY A 77 15.39 9.92 -5.67
N GLY A 78 15.97 10.80 -4.85
CA GLY A 78 16.10 10.59 -3.40
C GLY A 78 14.74 10.43 -2.73
N ALA A 79 13.76 11.30 -3.03
CA ALA A 79 12.42 11.21 -2.44
C ALA A 79 11.68 9.89 -2.78
N ALA A 80 11.89 9.36 -3.99
CA ALA A 80 11.35 8.07 -4.37
C ALA A 80 12.02 6.91 -3.62
N GLU A 81 13.34 6.97 -3.44
CA GLU A 81 14.10 5.94 -2.73
C GLU A 81 13.79 5.93 -1.23
N ASP A 82 13.64 7.09 -0.60
CA ASP A 82 13.24 7.21 0.81
C ASP A 82 11.86 6.57 1.05
N LEU A 83 10.88 6.86 0.18
CA LEU A 83 9.56 6.24 0.24
C LEU A 83 9.64 4.73 0.03
N ARG A 84 10.43 4.27 -0.95
CA ARG A 84 10.63 2.85 -1.22
C ARG A 84 11.21 2.14 0.01
N ALA A 85 12.26 2.70 0.61
CA ALA A 85 12.92 2.14 1.79
C ALA A 85 11.96 2.07 2.98
N ALA A 86 11.21 3.14 3.25
CA ALA A 86 10.23 3.18 4.35
C ALA A 86 9.14 2.10 4.17
N VAL A 87 8.58 1.95 2.97
CA VAL A 87 7.56 0.92 2.71
C VAL A 87 8.15 -0.49 2.78
N TRP A 88 9.37 -0.68 2.26
CA TRP A 88 10.03 -1.99 2.23
C TRP A 88 10.42 -2.50 3.61
N ALA A 89 10.75 -1.61 4.55
CA ALA A 89 11.06 -1.98 5.93
C ALA A 89 9.89 -2.66 6.67
N ILE A 90 8.67 -2.54 6.14
CA ILE A 90 7.41 -2.92 6.80
C ILE A 90 6.70 -4.03 6.01
N ALA A 91 7.02 -4.16 4.73
CA ALA A 91 6.56 -5.28 3.92
C ALA A 91 7.12 -6.59 4.52
N PRO A 92 6.26 -7.60 4.77
CA PRO A 92 6.72 -8.89 5.27
C PRO A 92 7.66 -9.56 4.24
N SER A 93 8.69 -10.23 4.74
CA SER A 93 9.68 -10.99 3.96
C SER A 93 9.07 -12.17 3.22
#